data_AF-A0A8B0SP37-F1
#
_entry.id   AF-A0A8B0SP37-F1
#
_cell.length_a   1.000
_cell.length_b   1.000
_cell.length_c   1.000
_cell.angle_alpha   90.00
_cell.angle_beta   90.00
_cell.angle_gamma   90.00
#
_symmetry.space_group_name_H-M   'P 1'
#
loop_
_entity.id
_entity.type
_entity.pdbx_description
1 polymer ?
#
loop_
_entity_poly.entity_id
_entity_poly.type
_entity_poly.pdbx_seq_one_letter_code
_entity_poly.pdbx_strand_id
1 'polypeptide(L)'
;MAELLKTLASLQDLPVVVSPKVKDVVSLHVQDKKPQEIFNELVKNYGLIWYYDKESLFVYKEEEVQTASISMKKMSPQEFTNALQRLQVLEERFQWQISEVDNIIYLTGPERFVSAVLDMAKVMDTQDLARRQVYRWKDKEGVVNFSSEDPVGGLGAQWDVKTDEKFPGFDVVNVVKNKKQVE
;
A
#
# COMPACT_ATOMS: atom_id res chain seq x y z
N MET A 1 21.54 23.68 1.70
CA MET A 1 20.59 22.78 1.01
C MET A 1 19.22 22.76 1.68
N ALA A 2 19.13 22.39 2.96
CA ALA A 2 17.85 22.20 3.65
C ALA A 2 16.88 23.39 3.52
N GLU A 3 17.35 24.62 3.72
CA GLU A 3 16.52 25.82 3.56
C GLU A 3 16.00 26.03 2.13
N LEU A 4 16.81 25.68 1.11
CA LEU A 4 16.36 25.75 -0.28
C LEU A 4 15.24 24.74 -0.54
N LEU A 5 15.38 23.50 -0.06
CA LEU A 5 14.34 22.47 -0.17
C LEU A 5 13.04 22.91 0.52
N LYS A 6 13.15 23.53 1.70
CA LYS A 6 12.02 24.12 2.43
C LYS A 6 11.32 25.22 1.63
N THR A 7 12.09 26.14 1.04
CA THR A 7 11.53 27.21 0.20
C THR A 7 10.83 26.62 -1.03
N LEU A 8 11.45 25.67 -1.74
CA LEU A 8 10.85 25.04 -2.93
C LEU A 8 9.55 24.29 -2.65
N ALA A 9 9.46 23.63 -1.50
CA ALA A 9 8.24 22.96 -1.04
C ALA A 9 7.16 23.98 -0.63
N SER A 10 7.56 25.04 0.09
CA SER A 10 6.64 26.11 0.50
C SER A 10 6.03 26.86 -0.70
N LEU A 11 6.79 27.04 -1.79
CA LEU A 11 6.28 27.61 -3.05
C LEU A 11 5.20 26.74 -3.72
N GLN A 12 5.04 25.50 -3.29
CA GLN A 12 4.02 24.56 -3.75
C GLN A 12 2.98 24.25 -2.68
N ASP A 13 2.96 25.01 -1.58
CA ASP A 13 2.09 24.79 -0.42
C ASP A 13 2.24 23.39 0.21
N LEU A 14 3.45 22.81 0.11
CA LEU A 14 3.77 21.49 0.66
C LEU A 14 4.61 21.64 1.94
N PRO A 15 4.13 21.12 3.08
CA PRO A 15 4.98 20.93 4.26
C PRO A 15 6.15 20.01 3.93
N VAL A 16 7.36 20.33 4.42
CA VAL A 16 8.53 19.48 4.20
C VAL A 16 9.37 19.29 5.46
N VAL A 17 9.81 18.06 5.66
CA VAL A 17 10.76 17.65 6.70
C VAL A 17 12.03 17.17 6.00
N VAL A 18 13.16 17.78 6.36
CA VAL A 18 14.47 17.45 5.77
C VAL A 18 15.33 16.80 6.85
N SER A 19 15.94 15.65 6.53
CA SER A 19 16.86 14.96 7.45
C SER A 19 18.00 15.88 7.89
N PRO A 20 18.39 15.85 9.18
CA PRO A 20 19.59 16.53 9.67
C PRO A 20 20.90 16.13 8.97
N LYS A 21 20.93 15.00 8.24
CA LYS A 21 22.10 14.57 7.46
C LYS A 21 22.25 15.31 6.13
N VAL A 22 21.23 16.03 5.66
CA VAL A 22 21.30 16.87 4.46
C VAL A 22 22.01 18.18 4.79
N LYS A 23 23.35 18.13 4.86
CA LYS A 23 24.22 19.25 5.28
C LYS A 23 24.86 20.01 4.12
N ASP A 24 24.61 19.61 2.88
CA ASP A 24 25.25 20.19 1.71
C ASP A 24 24.96 21.69 1.61
N VAL A 25 25.97 22.46 1.22
CA VAL A 25 25.81 23.87 0.87
C VAL A 25 25.68 23.94 -0.64
N VAL A 26 24.63 24.62 -1.12
CA VAL A 26 24.34 24.71 -2.55
C VAL A 26 24.13 26.16 -2.92
N SER A 27 24.90 26.60 -3.90
CA SER A 27 24.72 27.86 -4.60
C SER A 27 24.18 27.53 -5.98
N LEU A 28 22.85 27.62 -6.14
CA LEU A 28 22.18 27.44 -7.42
C LEU A 28 21.79 28.81 -7.97
N HIS A 29 22.17 29.07 -9.21
CA HIS A 29 21.63 30.17 -9.97
C HIS A 29 20.47 29.61 -10.80
N VAL A 30 19.24 29.91 -10.41
CA VAL A 30 18.06 29.41 -11.11
C VAL A 30 17.43 30.57 -11.88
N GLN A 31 17.38 30.45 -13.20
CA GLN A 31 16.59 31.32 -14.06
C GLN A 31 15.62 30.43 -14.85
N ASP A 32 14.35 30.83 -14.91
CA ASP A 32 13.30 30.22 -15.75
C ASP A 32 13.01 28.71 -15.53
N LYS A 33 13.16 28.18 -14.31
CA LYS A 33 12.74 26.78 -13.98
C LYS A 33 11.60 26.75 -12.99
N LYS A 34 10.73 25.73 -13.13
CA LYS A 34 9.66 25.49 -12.14
C LYS A 34 10.25 24.93 -10.84
N PRO A 35 9.66 25.23 -9.66
CA PRO A 35 10.14 24.70 -8.37
C PRO A 35 10.33 23.18 -8.34
N GLN A 36 9.45 22.43 -9.03
CA GLN A 36 9.51 20.98 -9.15
C GLN A 36 10.73 20.48 -9.92
N GLU A 37 11.12 21.19 -10.99
CA GLU A 37 12.29 20.84 -11.80
C GLU A 37 13.57 21.04 -11.00
N ILE A 38 13.67 22.17 -10.28
CA ILE A 38 14.79 22.45 -9.38
C ILE A 38 14.89 21.38 -8.30
N PHE A 39 13.75 21.01 -7.69
CA PHE A 39 13.72 19.96 -6.67
C PHE A 39 14.20 18.62 -7.23
N ASN A 40 13.74 18.21 -8.41
CA ASN A 40 14.16 16.95 -9.02
C ASN A 40 15.66 16.94 -9.38
N GLU A 41 16.21 18.06 -9.85
CA GLU A 41 17.65 18.22 -10.08
C GLU A 41 18.45 18.12 -8.77
N LEU A 42 17.97 18.76 -7.70
CA LEU A 42 18.58 18.66 -6.38
C LEU A 42 18.58 17.22 -5.86
N VAL A 43 17.46 16.52 -6.00
CA VAL A 43 17.34 15.12 -5.59
C VAL A 43 18.36 14.26 -6.32
N LYS A 44 18.42 14.38 -7.65
CA LYS A 44 19.31 13.59 -8.49
C LYS A 44 20.79 13.91 -8.28
N ASN A 45 21.15 15.19 -8.22
CA ASN A 45 22.56 15.62 -8.23
C ASN A 45 23.24 15.47 -6.87
N TYR A 46 22.47 15.43 -5.77
CA TYR A 46 23.00 15.41 -4.41
C TYR A 46 22.73 14.09 -3.66
N GLY A 47 22.29 13.06 -4.39
CA GLY A 47 22.00 11.74 -3.83
C GLY A 47 20.95 11.82 -2.73
N LEU A 48 19.84 12.52 -3.00
CA LEU A 48 18.71 12.59 -2.08
C LEU A 48 17.65 11.57 -2.48
N ILE A 49 16.92 11.11 -1.48
CA ILE A 49 15.70 10.33 -1.65
C ILE A 49 14.57 11.08 -0.97
N TRP A 50 13.35 10.90 -1.44
CA TRP A 50 12.20 11.55 -0.85
C TRP A 50 10.98 10.64 -0.80
N TYR A 51 10.09 10.93 0.14
CA TYR A 51 8.82 10.24 0.33
C TYR A 51 7.74 11.26 0.65
N TYR A 52 6.57 11.13 0.03
CA TYR A 52 5.42 12.01 0.30
C TYR A 52 4.27 11.18 0.83
N ASP A 53 3.91 11.38 2.10
CA ASP A 53 2.88 10.61 2.78
C ASP A 53 1.45 11.19 2.61
N LYS A 54 1.25 12.03 1.60
CA LYS A 54 0.03 12.82 1.32
C LYS A 54 -0.21 13.99 2.27
N GLU A 55 0.58 14.13 3.33
CA GLU A 55 0.51 15.27 4.23
C GLU A 55 1.78 16.11 4.13
N SER A 56 2.94 15.47 4.21
CA SER A 56 4.24 16.12 4.23
C SER A 56 5.24 15.43 3.30
N LEU A 57 6.13 16.22 2.73
CA LEU A 57 7.27 15.74 1.97
C LEU A 57 8.43 15.47 2.94
N PHE A 58 9.03 14.30 2.85
CA PHE A 58 10.20 13.93 3.64
C PHE A 58 11.38 13.74 2.72
N VAL A 59 12.52 14.37 3.03
CA VAL A 59 13.73 14.32 2.22
C VAL A 59 14.90 13.82 3.05
N TYR A 60 15.62 12.83 2.52
CA TYR A 60 16.74 12.17 3.16
C TYR A 60 17.91 12.07 2.19
N LYS A 61 19.10 11.71 2.69
CA LYS A 61 20.20 11.21 1.88
C LYS A 61 19.94 9.77 1.46
N GLU A 62 20.47 9.38 0.30
CA GLU A 62 20.38 8.01 -0.21
C GLU A 62 21.04 6.98 0.72
N GLU A 63 22.08 7.38 1.48
CA GLU A 63 22.68 6.55 2.52
C GLU A 63 21.79 6.32 3.76
N GLU A 64 20.64 7.01 3.85
CA GLU A 64 19.65 6.84 4.93
C GLU A 64 18.53 5.86 4.57
N VAL A 65 18.66 5.17 3.43
CA VAL A 65 17.77 4.05 3.11
C VAL A 65 17.84 3.01 4.22
N GLN A 66 16.68 2.60 4.70
CA GLN A 66 16.51 1.55 5.70
C GLN A 66 15.86 0.33 5.08
N THR A 67 16.21 -0.84 5.62
CA THR A 67 15.58 -2.12 5.28
C THR A 67 14.81 -2.63 6.48
N ALA A 68 13.62 -3.16 6.24
CA ALA A 68 12.83 -3.85 7.25
C ALA A 68 12.26 -5.16 6.71
N SER A 69 11.98 -6.09 7.63
CA SER A 69 11.23 -7.30 7.35
C SER A 69 9.98 -7.37 8.21
N ILE A 70 8.90 -7.87 7.62
CA ILE A 70 7.59 -8.00 8.26
C ILE A 70 7.14 -9.44 8.13
N SER A 71 6.81 -10.07 9.24
CA SER A 71 6.12 -11.37 9.25
C SER A 71 4.70 -11.16 9.76
N MET A 72 3.73 -11.60 8.97
CA MET A 72 2.31 -11.44 9.26
C MET A 72 1.78 -12.69 9.97
N LYS A 73 0.99 -12.56 11.03
CA LYS A 73 0.46 -13.69 11.80
C LYS A 73 -0.96 -14.08 11.42
N LYS A 74 -1.83 -13.10 11.15
CA LYS A 74 -3.26 -13.28 10.86
C LYS A 74 -3.61 -13.12 9.38
N MET A 75 -2.84 -12.30 8.67
CA MET A 75 -3.01 -12.02 7.25
C MET A 75 -1.85 -12.65 6.46
N SER A 76 -2.05 -13.00 5.19
CA SER A 76 -0.95 -13.40 4.31
C SER A 76 -0.14 -12.18 3.80
N PRO A 77 1.14 -12.34 3.47
CA PRO A 77 1.98 -11.27 2.91
C PRO A 77 1.43 -10.66 1.63
N GLN A 78 0.84 -11.51 0.78
CA GLN A 78 0.18 -11.10 -0.45
C GLN A 78 -1.07 -10.27 -0.17
N GLU A 79 -1.85 -10.67 0.83
CA GLU A 79 -3.02 -9.91 1.24
C GLU A 79 -2.64 -8.51 1.75
N PHE A 80 -1.61 -8.41 2.58
CA PHE A 80 -1.12 -7.13 3.06
C PHE A 80 -0.63 -6.23 1.91
N THR A 81 0.11 -6.80 0.97
CA THR A 81 0.57 -6.08 -0.23
C THR A 81 -0.60 -5.53 -1.05
N ASN A 82 -1.62 -6.34 -1.30
CA ASN A 82 -2.81 -5.92 -2.06
C ASN A 82 -3.56 -4.77 -1.36
N ALA A 83 -3.61 -4.79 -0.02
CA ALA A 83 -4.20 -3.70 0.73
C ALA A 83 -3.39 -2.41 0.61
N LEU A 84 -2.05 -2.46 0.70
CA LEU A 84 -1.20 -1.29 0.54
C LEU A 84 -1.23 -0.69 -0.87
N GLN A 85 -1.33 -1.54 -1.91
CA GLN A 85 -1.53 -1.08 -3.29
C GLN A 85 -2.83 -0.30 -3.45
N ARG A 86 -3.94 -0.81 -2.88
CA ARG A 86 -5.23 -0.11 -2.89
C ARG A 86 -5.19 1.24 -2.17
N LEU A 87 -4.45 1.31 -1.07
CA LEU A 87 -4.27 2.54 -0.30
C LEU A 87 -3.23 3.48 -0.93
N GLN A 88 -2.65 3.10 -2.08
CA GLN A 88 -1.63 3.87 -2.79
C GLN A 88 -0.41 4.22 -1.92
N VAL A 89 -0.08 3.33 -0.98
CA VAL A 89 1.06 3.48 -0.08
C VAL A 89 2.34 2.96 -0.73
N LEU A 90 2.24 1.92 -1.56
CA LEU A 90 3.38 1.37 -2.28
C LEU A 90 3.78 2.30 -3.43
N GLU A 91 5.09 2.50 -3.55
CA GLU A 91 5.70 3.25 -4.63
C GLU A 91 6.71 2.37 -5.36
N GLU A 92 6.69 2.36 -6.69
CA GLU A 92 7.57 1.52 -7.52
C GLU A 92 9.07 1.78 -7.31
N ARG A 93 9.42 2.98 -6.83
CA ARG A 93 10.81 3.38 -6.57
C ARG A 93 11.44 2.69 -5.35
N PHE A 94 10.63 2.08 -4.48
CA PHE A 94 11.12 1.38 -3.29
C PHE A 94 11.11 -0.13 -3.51
N GLN A 95 12.08 -0.83 -2.93
CA GLN A 95 12.13 -2.28 -3.08
C GLN A 95 11.07 -2.92 -2.19
N TRP A 96 10.30 -3.83 -2.78
CA TRP A 96 9.27 -4.60 -2.11
C TRP A 96 9.34 -6.05 -2.59
N GLN A 97 9.63 -6.98 -1.69
CA GLN A 97 9.78 -8.39 -2.01
C GLN A 97 8.95 -9.23 -1.04
N ILE A 98 8.23 -10.19 -1.58
CA ILE A 98 7.38 -11.10 -0.82
C ILE A 98 7.98 -12.50 -0.91
N SER A 99 8.20 -13.13 0.23
CA SER A 99 8.39 -14.57 0.32
C SER A 99 7.14 -15.18 0.95
N GLU A 100 6.30 -15.80 0.12
CA GLU A 100 5.12 -16.54 0.61
C GLU A 100 5.54 -17.79 1.38
N VAL A 101 6.62 -18.45 0.95
CA VAL A 101 7.15 -19.66 1.59
C VAL A 101 7.59 -19.36 3.02
N ASP A 102 8.30 -18.25 3.22
CA ASP A 102 8.81 -17.86 4.53
C ASP A 102 7.81 -16.99 5.32
N ASN A 103 6.68 -16.64 4.71
CA ASN A 103 5.67 -15.75 5.28
C ASN A 103 6.27 -14.39 5.73
N ILE A 104 7.14 -13.83 4.89
CA ILE A 104 7.89 -12.60 5.17
C ILE A 104 7.81 -11.63 3.99
N ILE A 105 7.74 -10.34 4.31
CA ILE A 105 7.89 -9.24 3.38
C ILE A 105 9.19 -8.53 3.69
N TYR A 106 10.02 -8.31 2.68
CA TYR A 106 11.20 -7.46 2.74
C TYR A 106 10.90 -6.14 2.04
N LEU A 107 11.19 -5.03 2.72
CA LEU A 107 11.05 -3.69 2.15
C LEU A 107 12.29 -2.86 2.40
N THR A 108 12.59 -1.98 1.45
CA THR A 108 13.71 -1.05 1.54
C THR A 108 13.29 0.32 1.05
N GLY A 109 13.49 1.35 1.87
CA GLY A 109 13.15 2.73 1.53
C GLY A 109 13.50 3.74 2.62
N PRO A 110 13.05 4.99 2.47
CA PRO A 110 13.25 6.05 3.47
C PRO A 110 12.61 5.69 4.82
N GLU A 111 13.17 6.19 5.92
CA GLU A 111 12.71 5.91 7.29
C GLU A 111 11.20 6.12 7.47
N ARG A 112 10.64 7.23 6.94
CA ARG A 112 9.20 7.51 7.03
C ARG A 112 8.34 6.48 6.31
N PHE A 113 8.78 6.01 5.14
CA PHE A 113 8.07 4.95 4.41
C PHE A 113 8.10 3.64 5.19
N VAL A 114 9.28 3.23 5.65
CA VAL A 114 9.47 1.98 6.40
C VAL A 114 8.63 1.98 7.68
N SER A 115 8.67 3.07 8.45
CA SER A 115 7.87 3.21 9.68
C SER A 115 6.36 3.17 9.41
N ALA A 116 5.88 3.90 8.39
CA ALA A 116 4.48 3.89 8.02
C ALA A 116 3.98 2.48 7.67
N VAL A 117 4.73 1.74 6.87
CA VAL A 117 4.39 0.35 6.50
C VAL A 117 4.38 -0.55 7.74
N LEU A 118 5.38 -0.43 8.62
CA LEU A 118 5.45 -1.24 9.85
C LEU A 118 4.27 -0.99 10.79
N ASP A 119 3.85 0.26 10.96
CA ASP A 119 2.71 0.58 11.80
C ASP A 119 1.40 0.10 11.17
N MET A 120 1.27 0.20 9.85
CA MET A 120 0.13 -0.33 9.12
C MET A 120 0.06 -1.86 9.23
N ALA A 121 1.19 -2.55 9.14
CA ALA A 121 1.28 -3.99 9.36
C ALA A 121 0.80 -4.38 10.75
N LYS A 122 1.24 -3.68 11.81
CA LYS A 122 0.77 -3.94 13.18
C LYS A 122 -0.74 -3.78 13.29
N VAL A 123 -1.31 -2.71 12.73
CA VAL A 123 -2.76 -2.45 12.80
C VAL A 123 -3.54 -3.51 12.02
N MET A 124 -3.10 -3.84 10.81
CA MET A 124 -3.80 -4.79 9.94
C MET A 124 -3.65 -6.25 10.39
N ASP A 125 -2.52 -6.61 11.01
CA ASP A 125 -2.26 -7.95 11.52
C ASP A 125 -2.88 -8.20 12.90
N THR A 126 -3.15 -7.15 13.68
CA THR A 126 -3.84 -7.27 14.98
C THR A 126 -5.35 -7.30 14.86
N GLN A 127 -5.92 -6.63 13.85
CA GLN A 127 -7.34 -6.74 13.56
C GLN A 127 -7.69 -8.22 13.39
N ASP A 128 -8.66 -8.68 14.19
CA ASP A 128 -9.28 -9.97 13.91
C ASP A 128 -10.00 -9.85 12.58
N LEU A 129 -9.28 -10.24 11.53
CA LEU A 129 -9.87 -10.74 10.30
C LEU A 129 -10.50 -12.11 10.63
N ALA A 130 -11.39 -12.16 11.63
CA ALA A 130 -12.41 -13.20 11.68
C ALA A 130 -13.12 -13.06 10.34
N ARG A 131 -12.66 -13.89 9.39
CA ARG A 131 -12.79 -13.71 7.95
C ARG A 131 -14.22 -13.31 7.66
N ARG A 132 -14.49 -12.03 7.45
CA ARG A 132 -15.84 -11.65 7.05
C ARG A 132 -15.95 -12.20 5.64
N GLN A 133 -16.61 -13.33 5.47
CA GLN A 133 -16.87 -13.85 4.15
C GLN A 133 -17.86 -12.88 3.50
N VAL A 134 -17.46 -12.23 2.42
CA VAL A 134 -18.39 -11.43 1.63
C VAL A 134 -18.86 -12.31 0.48
N TYR A 135 -20.08 -12.81 0.63
CA TYR A 135 -20.72 -13.57 -0.42
C TYR A 135 -21.06 -12.63 -1.57
N ARG A 136 -20.69 -13.02 -2.79
CA ARG A 136 -21.04 -12.32 -4.02
C ARG A 136 -21.92 -13.24 -4.87
N TRP A 137 -23.08 -12.74 -5.29
CA TRP A 137 -23.93 -13.46 -6.24
C TRP A 137 -24.54 -12.50 -7.26
N LYS A 138 -24.96 -13.07 -8.38
CA LYS A 138 -25.72 -12.38 -9.41
C LYS A 138 -27.16 -12.90 -9.36
N ASP A 139 -28.14 -12.02 -9.18
CA ASP A 139 -29.54 -12.42 -9.18
C ASP A 139 -30.06 -12.69 -10.61
N LYS A 140 -31.35 -13.06 -10.71
CA LYS A 140 -32.01 -13.37 -11.99
C LYS A 140 -32.13 -12.15 -12.91
N GLU A 141 -32.08 -10.95 -12.35
CA GLU A 141 -32.14 -9.68 -13.09
C GLU A 141 -30.75 -9.21 -13.52
N GLY A 142 -29.71 -9.92 -13.07
CA GLY A 142 -28.32 -9.69 -13.43
C GLY A 142 -27.61 -8.68 -12.53
N VAL A 143 -28.22 -8.30 -11.40
CA VAL A 143 -27.62 -7.37 -10.43
C VAL A 143 -26.65 -8.13 -9.54
N VAL A 144 -25.47 -7.54 -9.33
CA VAL A 144 -24.43 -8.09 -8.46
C VAL A 144 -24.70 -7.62 -7.03
N ASN A 145 -24.86 -8.57 -6.12
CA ASN A 145 -25.14 -8.34 -4.71
C ASN A 145 -23.96 -8.81 -3.84
N PHE A 146 -23.80 -8.17 -2.68
CA PHE A 146 -22.75 -8.47 -1.69
C PHE A 146 -23.38 -8.58 -0.30
N SER A 147 -23.04 -9.61 0.48
CA SER A 147 -23.52 -9.77 1.86
C SER A 147 -22.40 -10.26 2.79
N SER A 148 -22.40 -9.77 4.03
CA SER A 148 -21.51 -10.24 5.11
C SER A 148 -22.11 -11.38 5.95
N GLU A 149 -23.38 -11.70 5.72
CA GLU A 149 -24.09 -12.85 6.30
C GLU A 149 -24.39 -13.87 5.20
N ASP A 150 -24.39 -15.18 5.52
CA ASP A 150 -24.72 -16.25 4.57
C ASP A 150 -26.12 -16.00 3.99
N PRO A 151 -26.24 -15.59 2.71
CA PRO A 151 -27.53 -15.26 2.11
C PRO A 151 -28.38 -16.51 1.86
N VAL A 152 -27.81 -17.71 2.04
CA VAL A 152 -28.44 -19.01 1.79
C VAL A 152 -28.88 -19.70 3.08
N GLY A 153 -28.80 -19.01 4.23
CA GLY A 153 -29.17 -19.52 5.56
C GLY A 153 -30.45 -20.37 5.56
N GLY A 154 -30.28 -21.70 5.56
CA GLY A 154 -31.36 -22.68 5.64
C GLY A 154 -31.83 -23.34 4.33
N LEU A 155 -31.30 -23.01 3.15
CA LEU A 155 -31.62 -23.70 1.89
C LEU A 155 -30.51 -24.68 1.51
N GLY A 156 -30.45 -25.77 2.29
CA GLY A 156 -29.57 -26.90 2.03
C GLY A 156 -29.69 -27.43 0.60
N ALA A 157 -28.53 -27.78 0.03
CA ALA A 157 -28.35 -28.71 -1.09
C ALA A 157 -28.69 -28.27 -2.54
N GLN A 158 -28.72 -26.96 -2.88
CA GLN A 158 -28.92 -26.54 -4.30
C GLN A 158 -27.85 -25.60 -4.90
N TRP A 159 -26.84 -25.18 -4.14
CA TRP A 159 -25.86 -24.20 -4.58
C TRP A 159 -24.44 -24.71 -4.34
N ASP A 160 -23.61 -24.75 -5.39
CA ASP A 160 -22.18 -25.03 -5.29
C ASP A 160 -21.44 -23.72 -4.97
N VAL A 161 -20.79 -23.72 -3.81
CA VAL A 161 -19.92 -22.63 -3.37
C VAL A 161 -18.55 -22.84 -4.04
N LYS A 162 -18.16 -21.94 -4.95
CA LYS A 162 -16.81 -21.91 -5.52
C LYS A 162 -16.07 -20.68 -5.02
N THR A 163 -14.98 -20.91 -4.27
CA THR A 163 -14.05 -19.87 -3.83
C THR A 163 -13.13 -19.54 -5.00
N ASP A 164 -13.41 -18.45 -5.72
CA ASP A 164 -12.63 -18.08 -6.91
C ASP A 164 -11.56 -17.01 -6.61
N GLU A 165 -11.79 -16.10 -5.65
CA GLU A 165 -10.88 -14.97 -5.41
C GLU A 165 -10.70 -14.67 -3.91
N LYS A 166 -9.43 -14.67 -3.46
CA LYS A 166 -9.04 -14.34 -2.08
C LYS A 166 -8.64 -12.87 -1.98
N PHE A 167 -9.32 -12.12 -1.13
CA PHE A 167 -8.99 -10.71 -0.86
C PHE A 167 -8.62 -10.51 0.63
N PRO A 168 -7.78 -9.51 0.93
CA PRO A 168 -7.36 -9.21 2.30
C PRO A 168 -8.55 -8.74 3.13
N GLY A 169 -8.92 -9.51 4.15
CA GLY A 169 -9.98 -9.19 5.10
C GLY A 169 -11.40 -9.61 4.72
N PHE A 170 -11.62 -10.10 3.49
CA PHE A 170 -12.87 -10.76 3.10
C PHE A 170 -12.63 -11.82 2.01
N ASP A 171 -13.14 -13.04 2.20
CA ASP A 171 -13.19 -14.04 1.13
C ASP A 171 -14.36 -13.70 0.19
N VAL A 172 -14.13 -13.57 -1.12
CA VAL A 172 -15.23 -13.45 -2.10
C VAL A 172 -15.64 -14.84 -2.54
N VAL A 173 -16.81 -15.23 -2.07
CA VAL A 173 -17.39 -16.54 -2.38
C VAL A 173 -18.44 -16.37 -3.46
N ASN A 174 -18.21 -16.98 -4.64
CA ASN A 174 -19.19 -17.01 -5.71
C ASN A 174 -20.16 -18.17 -5.45
N VAL A 175 -21.45 -17.84 -5.31
CA VAL A 175 -22.52 -18.84 -5.18
C VAL A 175 -23.04 -19.19 -6.58
N VAL A 176 -22.77 -20.41 -7.06
CA VAL A 176 -23.20 -20.88 -8.38
C VAL A 176 -24.30 -21.93 -8.20
N LYS A 177 -25.42 -21.80 -8.92
CA LYS A 177 -26.52 -22.77 -8.85
C LYS A 177 -26.07 -24.13 -9.40
N ASN A 178 -26.27 -25.20 -8.64
CA ASN A 178 -25.90 -26.54 -9.08
C ASN A 178 -26.81 -26.96 -10.25
N LYS A 179 -26.24 -27.13 -11.45
CA LYS A 179 -26.94 -27.77 -12.58
C LYS A 179 -26.64 -29.27 -12.55
N LYS A 180 -27.40 -30.03 -11.77
CA LYS A 180 -27.56 -31.47 -12.03
C LYS A 180 -28.99 -31.93 -11.81
N GLN A 181 -29.71 -32.03 -12.92
CA GLN A 181 -30.38 -33.24 -13.44
C GLN A 181 -31.49 -32.79 -14.39
N VAL A 182 -31.26 -32.96 -15.69
CA VAL A 182 -32.34 -33.19 -16.65
C VAL A 182 -31.94 -34.48 -17.38
N GLU A 183 -32.88 -35.42 -17.30
CA GLU A 183 -32.97 -36.80 -17.84
C GLU A 183 -31.97 -37.24 -18.91
#